data_AF-A0AAW6HL56-F1
#
_entry.id   AF-A0AAW6HL56-F1
#
_cell.length_a   1.000
_cell.length_b   1.000
_cell.length_c   1.000
_cell.angle_alpha   90.00
_cell.angle_beta   90.00
_cell.angle_gamma   90.00
#
_symmetry.space_group_name_H-M   'P 1'
#
loop_
_entity.id
_entity.type
_entity.pdbx_description
1 polymer ?
#
loop_
_entity_poly.entity_id
_entity_poly.type
_entity_poly.pdbx_seq_one_letter_code
_entity_poly.pdbx_strand_id
1 'polypeptide(L)'
;MMKNNSFVALILTHGRPDNVHTVKTLRKCGYTGDIIIVLDNEDPKIDRYRKNYENIYVFDKKEIASETDEGDNFNDRRAIIYARNASFEIAKEKGYQYFIELDDDYTEFSYTYNQYGEMKQKNIINLDKVLDALIDFKNKTGALAVALAQRGDFIGGKQNNIVRGELLKRKAMNSFICDTNMPFKFFGKINEDVNTYTLLGSRGNLFFQIPHVSLNQVTTQQSNGGMTDIYLDSGTYVKSFYTIMYAPSCTKIRPMGSVYRRLHHSINWNNAVPKVIPENCKK
;
A
#
# COMPACT_ATOMS: atom_id res chain seq x y z
N MET A 1 -17.66 -14.19 -9.45
CA MET A 1 -18.19 -13.32 -8.40
C MET A 1 -17.43 -13.61 -7.14
N MET A 2 -17.02 -12.55 -6.47
CA MET A 2 -16.32 -12.59 -5.20
C MET A 2 -17.19 -13.27 -4.14
N LYS A 3 -16.58 -14.10 -3.28
CA LYS A 3 -17.28 -14.76 -2.16
C LYS A 3 -17.58 -13.74 -1.06
N ASN A 4 -16.67 -12.81 -0.81
CA ASN A 4 -16.83 -11.76 0.18
C ASN A 4 -17.56 -10.56 -0.43
N ASN A 5 -18.89 -10.54 -0.37
CA ASN A 5 -19.71 -9.43 -0.87
C ASN A 5 -19.56 -8.13 -0.06
N SER A 6 -18.93 -8.18 1.12
CA SER A 6 -18.61 -7.02 1.95
C SER A 6 -17.15 -6.58 1.71
N PHE A 7 -16.78 -6.43 0.43
CA PHE A 7 -15.46 -5.98 -0.01
C PHE A 7 -15.55 -4.81 -0.98
N VAL A 8 -14.70 -3.80 -0.81
CA VAL A 8 -14.62 -2.62 -1.68
C VAL A 8 -13.17 -2.26 -2.04
N ALA A 9 -12.95 -1.76 -3.25
CA ALA A 9 -11.69 -1.12 -3.62
C ALA A 9 -11.79 0.39 -3.42
N LEU A 10 -10.92 0.95 -2.59
CA LEU A 10 -10.80 2.38 -2.35
C LEU A 10 -9.63 2.91 -3.18
N ILE A 11 -9.93 3.77 -4.15
CA ILE A 11 -8.90 4.37 -5.02
C ILE A 11 -8.58 5.77 -4.50
N LEU A 12 -7.38 5.94 -3.97
CA LEU A 12 -6.92 7.18 -3.38
C LEU A 12 -6.33 8.06 -4.49
N THR A 13 -6.89 9.25 -4.70
CA THR A 13 -6.49 10.13 -5.80
C THR A 13 -6.66 11.60 -5.44
N HIS A 14 -5.90 12.46 -6.13
CA HIS A 14 -5.97 13.91 -5.99
C HIS A 14 -5.55 14.56 -7.31
N GLY A 15 -6.36 15.50 -7.82
CA GLY A 15 -6.03 16.36 -8.96
C GLY A 15 -5.93 15.67 -10.33
N ARG A 16 -6.26 14.37 -10.43
CA ARG A 16 -6.09 13.50 -11.62
C ARG A 16 -7.41 12.83 -12.08
N PRO A 17 -8.51 13.57 -12.27
CA PRO A 17 -9.83 13.01 -12.56
C PRO A 17 -9.94 12.21 -13.85
N ASP A 18 -9.07 12.44 -14.83
CA ASP A 18 -9.12 11.74 -16.12
C ASP A 18 -8.14 10.57 -16.22
N ASN A 19 -7.27 10.41 -15.21
CA ASN A 19 -6.12 9.50 -15.24
C ASN A 19 -6.13 8.49 -14.08
N VAL A 20 -7.32 8.07 -13.63
CA VAL A 20 -7.46 6.97 -12.66
C VAL A 20 -7.37 5.63 -13.39
N HIS A 21 -6.14 5.24 -13.76
CA HIS A 21 -5.83 3.99 -14.48
C HIS A 21 -6.31 2.76 -13.71
N THR A 22 -6.16 2.77 -12.38
CA THR A 22 -6.47 1.62 -11.51
C THR A 22 -7.90 1.13 -11.69
N VAL A 23 -8.89 2.01 -11.86
CA VAL A 23 -10.30 1.63 -12.09
C VAL A 23 -10.44 0.75 -13.32
N LYS A 24 -9.85 1.17 -14.44
CA LYS A 24 -9.89 0.42 -15.70
C LYS A 24 -9.14 -0.90 -15.57
N THR A 25 -8.00 -0.89 -14.89
CA THR A 25 -7.17 -2.08 -14.66
C THR A 25 -7.90 -3.11 -13.80
N LEU A 26 -8.55 -2.71 -12.70
CA LEU A 26 -9.36 -3.59 -11.85
C LEU A 26 -10.44 -4.30 -12.67
N ARG A 27 -11.23 -3.54 -13.45
CA ARG A 27 -12.29 -4.12 -14.30
C ARG A 27 -11.73 -5.06 -15.37
N LYS A 28 -10.63 -4.67 -16.03
CA LYS A 28 -9.93 -5.52 -17.01
C LYS A 28 -9.41 -6.83 -16.40
N CYS A 29 -8.98 -6.79 -15.14
CA CYS A 29 -8.52 -7.97 -14.40
C CYS A 29 -9.65 -8.78 -13.77
N GLY A 30 -10.91 -8.47 -14.07
CA GLY A 30 -12.07 -9.23 -13.62
C GLY A 30 -12.46 -8.99 -12.16
N TYR A 31 -12.15 -7.82 -11.60
CA TYR A 31 -12.73 -7.39 -10.33
C TYR A 31 -14.17 -6.93 -10.53
N THR A 32 -15.11 -7.55 -9.80
CA THR A 32 -16.55 -7.28 -9.95
C THR A 32 -17.16 -6.46 -8.81
N GLY A 33 -16.46 -6.32 -7.69
CA GLY A 33 -16.95 -5.58 -6.52
C GLY A 33 -16.98 -4.06 -6.71
N ASP A 34 -17.43 -3.37 -5.66
CA ASP A 34 -17.54 -1.93 -5.68
C ASP A 34 -16.18 -1.25 -5.69
N ILE A 35 -16.14 -0.09 -6.35
CA ILE A 35 -14.99 0.80 -6.39
C ILE A 35 -15.46 2.17 -5.94
N ILE A 36 -14.79 2.74 -4.93
CA ILE A 36 -15.06 4.09 -4.45
C ILE A 36 -13.81 4.94 -4.73
N ILE A 37 -14.00 6.06 -5.42
CA ILE A 37 -12.94 7.06 -5.57
C ILE A 37 -12.91 7.91 -4.31
N VAL A 38 -11.82 7.83 -3.56
CA VAL A 38 -11.62 8.56 -2.32
C VAL A 38 -10.86 9.85 -2.61
N LEU A 39 -11.51 10.97 -2.29
CA LEU A 39 -11.04 12.33 -2.49
C LEU A 39 -11.02 13.07 -1.16
N ASP A 40 -10.15 14.05 -1.06
CA ASP A 40 -10.22 15.03 0.01
C ASP A 40 -10.99 16.28 -0.42
N ASN A 41 -11.57 17.00 0.54
CA ASN A 41 -12.31 18.25 0.31
C ASN A 41 -11.45 19.43 -0.17
N GLU A 42 -10.13 19.30 -0.25
CA GLU A 42 -9.22 20.32 -0.78
C GLU A 42 -8.86 20.09 -2.26
N ASP A 43 -9.35 19.01 -2.90
CA ASP A 43 -9.11 18.77 -4.33
C ASP A 43 -9.93 19.75 -5.20
N PRO A 44 -9.29 20.63 -5.99
CA PRO A 44 -9.99 21.62 -6.80
C PRO A 44 -10.75 21.02 -8.00
N LYS A 45 -10.61 19.71 -8.26
CA LYS A 45 -11.20 19.01 -9.40
C LYS A 45 -12.32 18.03 -9.03
N ILE A 46 -12.83 18.06 -7.80
CA ILE A 46 -13.92 17.18 -7.33
C ILE A 46 -15.10 17.13 -8.31
N ASP A 47 -15.53 18.27 -8.85
CA ASP A 47 -16.68 18.30 -9.79
C ASP A 47 -16.40 17.56 -11.10
N ARG A 48 -15.13 17.45 -11.52
CA ARG A 48 -14.75 16.64 -12.67
C ARG A 48 -14.76 15.16 -12.32
N TYR A 49 -14.34 14.78 -11.11
CA TYR A 49 -14.50 13.40 -10.63
C TYR A 49 -15.97 12.97 -10.58
N ARG A 50 -16.87 13.83 -10.09
CA ARG A 50 -18.34 13.57 -10.09
C ARG A 50 -18.92 13.30 -11.46
N LYS A 51 -18.35 13.88 -12.52
CA LYS A 51 -18.76 13.64 -13.91
C LYS A 51 -18.21 12.32 -14.46
N ASN A 52 -17.04 11.91 -13.98
CA ASN A 52 -16.30 10.76 -14.51
C ASN A 52 -16.62 9.45 -13.79
N TYR A 53 -17.04 9.51 -12.51
CA TYR A 53 -17.22 8.36 -11.64
C TYR A 53 -18.53 8.46 -10.86
N GLU A 54 -19.26 7.36 -10.79
CA GLU A 54 -20.52 7.24 -10.06
C GLU A 54 -20.30 7.22 -8.54
N ASN A 55 -19.36 6.38 -8.09
CA ASN A 55 -19.09 6.17 -6.68
C ASN A 55 -17.87 6.97 -6.22
N ILE A 56 -18.13 8.11 -5.60
CA ILE A 56 -17.10 8.96 -4.99
C ILE A 56 -17.35 9.13 -3.49
N TYR A 57 -16.28 9.38 -2.74
CA TYR A 57 -16.34 9.78 -1.34
C TYR A 57 -15.39 10.96 -1.12
N VAL A 58 -15.88 12.01 -0.45
CA VAL A 58 -15.08 13.20 -0.12
C VAL A 58 -14.96 13.30 1.40
N PHE A 59 -13.75 13.18 1.94
CA PHE A 59 -13.48 13.33 3.37
C PHE A 59 -12.92 14.72 3.71
N ASP A 60 -13.08 15.16 4.97
CA ASP A 60 -12.45 16.39 5.44
C ASP A 60 -10.97 16.15 5.76
N LYS A 61 -10.07 16.73 4.96
CA LYS A 61 -8.63 16.52 5.16
C LYS A 61 -8.12 17.12 6.46
N LYS A 62 -8.67 18.26 6.85
CA LYS A 62 -8.22 18.98 8.05
C LYS A 62 -8.60 18.21 9.30
N GLU A 63 -9.79 17.62 9.32
CA GLU A 63 -10.23 16.73 10.39
C GLU A 63 -9.29 15.53 10.51
N ILE A 64 -9.06 14.80 9.43
CA ILE A 64 -8.17 13.62 9.44
C ILE A 64 -6.72 14.00 9.79
N ALA A 65 -6.23 15.14 9.31
CA ALA A 65 -4.89 15.64 9.65
C ALA A 65 -4.75 15.95 11.14
N SER A 66 -5.81 16.44 11.80
CA SER A 66 -5.77 16.75 13.24
C SER A 66 -5.58 15.51 14.13
N GLU A 67 -5.91 14.32 13.62
CA GLU A 67 -5.73 13.04 14.30
C GLU A 67 -4.53 12.24 13.79
N THR A 68 -3.84 12.73 12.76
CA THR A 68 -2.75 12.01 12.10
C THR A 68 -1.41 12.43 12.67
N ASP A 69 -0.61 11.47 13.13
CA ASP A 69 0.79 11.71 13.43
C ASP A 69 1.58 11.90 12.12
N GLU A 70 1.76 13.16 11.73
CA GLU A 70 2.50 13.53 10.53
C GLU A 70 4.00 13.31 10.68
N GLY A 71 4.55 13.21 11.90
CA GLY A 71 5.99 13.09 12.16
C GLY A 71 6.82 14.33 11.79
N ASP A 72 6.20 15.48 11.53
CA ASP A 72 6.88 16.76 11.32
C ASP A 72 6.00 17.95 11.79
N ASN A 73 6.53 19.17 11.65
CA ASN A 73 5.80 20.43 11.87
C ASN A 73 5.77 21.31 10.60
N PHE A 74 5.86 20.72 9.41
CA PHE A 74 5.95 21.45 8.14
C PHE A 74 4.59 21.90 7.60
N ASN A 75 3.48 21.41 8.18
CA ASN A 75 2.10 21.81 7.85
C ASN A 75 1.67 21.56 6.38
N ASP A 76 2.45 20.79 5.60
CA ASP A 76 2.09 20.37 4.24
C ASP A 76 1.11 19.17 4.25
N ARG A 77 -0.07 19.34 3.66
CA ARG A 77 -1.13 18.32 3.59
C ARG A 77 -1.31 17.68 2.20
N ARG A 78 -0.32 17.74 1.32
CA ARG A 78 -0.36 17.08 0.00
C ARG A 78 -0.15 15.55 0.06
N ALA A 79 0.16 15.00 1.24
CA ALA A 79 0.55 13.61 1.41
C ALA A 79 -0.63 12.62 1.38
N ILE A 80 -0.34 11.38 0.97
CA ILE A 80 -1.34 10.29 0.85
C ILE A 80 -1.86 9.78 2.20
N ILE A 81 -1.11 10.00 3.28
CA ILE A 81 -1.40 9.48 4.63
C ILE A 81 -2.82 9.80 5.11
N TYR A 82 -3.37 10.97 4.78
CA TYR A 82 -4.72 11.35 5.19
C TYR A 82 -5.78 10.47 4.52
N ALA A 83 -5.64 10.21 3.22
CA ALA A 83 -6.58 9.34 2.50
C ALA A 83 -6.51 7.88 3.00
N ARG A 84 -5.32 7.41 3.35
CA ARG A 84 -5.15 6.09 3.99
C ARG A 84 -5.83 6.03 5.36
N ASN A 85 -5.60 7.03 6.20
CA ASN A 85 -6.21 7.09 7.53
C ASN A 85 -7.74 7.25 7.50
N ALA A 86 -8.29 7.93 6.49
CA ALA A 86 -9.72 8.07 6.28
C ALA A 86 -10.39 6.76 5.81
N SER A 87 -9.65 5.90 5.11
CA SER A 87 -10.17 4.71 4.42
C SER A 87 -10.89 3.71 5.33
N PHE A 88 -10.44 3.56 6.59
CA PHE A 88 -11.10 2.69 7.58
C PHE A 88 -12.53 3.14 7.89
N GLU A 89 -12.72 4.43 8.21
CA GLU A 89 -14.05 4.95 8.53
C GLU A 89 -14.93 5.02 7.27
N ILE A 90 -14.36 5.34 6.11
CA ILE A 90 -15.08 5.33 4.83
C ILE A 90 -15.66 3.94 4.53
N ALA A 91 -14.83 2.89 4.62
CA ALA A 91 -15.28 1.52 4.38
C ALA A 91 -16.39 1.12 5.37
N LYS A 92 -16.21 1.45 6.65
CA LYS A 92 -17.16 1.14 7.71
C LYS A 92 -18.51 1.85 7.53
N GLU A 93 -18.50 3.16 7.24
CA GLU A 93 -19.71 3.95 6.96
C GLU A 93 -20.50 3.37 5.78
N LYS A 94 -19.79 2.90 4.75
CA LYS A 94 -20.40 2.31 3.56
C LYS A 94 -20.80 0.85 3.72
N GLY A 95 -20.63 0.26 4.91
CA GLY A 95 -21.07 -1.10 5.22
C GLY A 95 -20.14 -2.20 4.72
N TYR A 96 -18.88 -1.88 4.40
CA TYR A 96 -17.87 -2.86 4.02
C TYR A 96 -17.03 -3.29 5.22
N GLN A 97 -16.86 -4.60 5.39
CA GLN A 97 -15.92 -5.15 6.36
C GLN A 97 -14.50 -5.09 5.80
N TYR A 98 -14.30 -5.60 4.59
CA TYR A 98 -12.99 -5.68 3.97
C TYR A 98 -12.84 -4.60 2.90
N PHE A 99 -11.63 -4.09 2.75
CA PHE A 99 -11.32 -3.16 1.67
C PHE A 99 -9.88 -3.29 1.22
N ILE A 100 -9.59 -2.81 0.01
CA ILE A 100 -8.23 -2.61 -0.46
C ILE A 100 -8.00 -1.13 -0.76
N GLU A 101 -6.94 -0.57 -0.20
CA GLU A 101 -6.45 0.77 -0.57
C GLU A 101 -5.49 0.66 -1.75
N LEU A 102 -5.75 1.43 -2.80
CA LEU A 102 -4.93 1.45 -4.01
C LEU A 102 -4.70 2.90 -4.46
N ASP A 103 -3.50 3.17 -4.99
CA ASP A 103 -3.27 4.41 -5.73
C ASP A 103 -3.99 4.36 -7.09
N ASP A 104 -4.06 5.49 -7.77
CA ASP A 104 -4.81 5.67 -9.02
C ASP A 104 -4.06 5.32 -10.32
N ASP A 105 -2.77 4.96 -10.22
CA ASP A 105 -1.85 4.81 -11.36
C ASP A 105 -1.46 3.36 -11.67
N TYR A 106 -2.22 2.37 -11.19
CA TYR A 106 -1.94 0.95 -11.46
C TYR A 106 -2.44 0.52 -12.82
N THR A 107 -1.53 -0.08 -13.60
CA THR A 107 -1.76 -0.46 -15.01
C THR A 107 -1.76 -1.96 -15.22
N GLU A 108 -1.34 -2.73 -14.22
CA GLU A 108 -1.30 -4.19 -14.30
C GLU A 108 -1.46 -4.84 -12.92
N PHE A 109 -2.19 -5.95 -12.89
CA PHE A 109 -2.12 -6.96 -11.83
C PHE A 109 -1.76 -8.30 -12.46
N SER A 110 -0.76 -9.00 -11.90
CA SER A 110 -0.25 -10.25 -12.46
C SER A 110 0.15 -11.26 -11.41
N TYR A 111 0.03 -12.54 -11.76
CA TYR A 111 0.71 -13.63 -11.09
C TYR A 111 2.20 -13.55 -11.40
N THR A 112 3.02 -13.87 -10.41
CA THR A 112 4.48 -13.81 -10.50
C THR A 112 5.10 -15.18 -10.83
N TYR A 113 4.50 -16.26 -10.34
CA TYR A 113 4.99 -17.62 -10.53
C TYR A 113 3.99 -18.48 -11.29
N ASN A 114 4.49 -19.47 -12.02
CA ASN A 114 3.66 -20.53 -12.57
C ASN A 114 3.40 -21.64 -11.54
N GLN A 115 2.65 -22.67 -11.96
CA GLN A 115 2.29 -23.82 -11.11
C GLN A 115 3.48 -24.66 -10.64
N TYR A 116 4.66 -24.50 -11.25
CA TYR A 116 5.90 -25.20 -10.89
C TYR A 116 6.80 -24.36 -9.98
N GLY A 117 6.36 -23.17 -9.57
CA GLY A 117 7.15 -22.24 -8.76
C GLY A 117 8.20 -21.45 -9.55
N GLU A 118 8.17 -21.52 -10.88
CA GLU A 118 9.08 -20.76 -11.72
C GLU A 118 8.53 -19.34 -11.91
N MET A 119 9.41 -18.34 -11.84
CA MET A 119 8.99 -16.96 -12.12
C MET A 119 8.52 -16.83 -13.56
N LYS A 120 7.23 -16.57 -13.71
CA LYS A 120 6.58 -16.31 -14.99
C LYS A 120 5.41 -15.38 -14.76
N GLN A 121 5.56 -14.16 -15.27
CA GLN A 121 4.53 -13.14 -15.16
C GLN A 121 3.35 -13.49 -16.05
N LYS A 122 2.15 -13.47 -15.48
CA LYS A 122 0.90 -13.64 -16.23
C LYS A 122 -0.18 -12.73 -15.68
N ASN A 123 -0.80 -11.94 -16.54
CA ASN A 123 -1.90 -11.05 -16.15
C ASN A 123 -3.02 -11.82 -15.44
N ILE A 124 -3.53 -11.24 -14.36
CA ILE A 124 -4.70 -11.73 -13.66
C ILE A 124 -5.93 -11.37 -14.50
N ILE A 125 -6.79 -12.36 -14.73
CA ILE A 125 -8.07 -12.21 -15.44
C ILE A 125 -9.29 -12.39 -14.52
N ASN A 126 -9.05 -12.81 -13.27
CA ASN A 126 -10.07 -12.98 -12.25
C ASN A 126 -9.50 -12.55 -10.90
N LEU A 127 -9.56 -11.24 -10.67
CA LEU A 127 -9.00 -10.61 -9.47
C LEU A 127 -9.86 -10.91 -8.23
N ASP A 128 -11.17 -11.12 -8.38
CA ASP A 128 -12.06 -11.54 -7.29
C ASP A 128 -11.50 -12.76 -6.52
N LYS A 129 -11.14 -13.83 -7.24
CA LYS A 129 -10.60 -15.05 -6.62
C LYS A 129 -9.27 -14.82 -5.89
N VAL A 130 -8.45 -13.92 -6.41
CA VAL A 130 -7.18 -13.56 -5.78
C VAL A 130 -7.44 -12.80 -4.49
N LEU A 131 -8.32 -11.79 -4.52
CA LEU A 131 -8.67 -11.00 -3.35
C LEU A 131 -9.34 -11.85 -2.26
N ASP A 132 -10.25 -12.76 -2.63
CA ASP A 132 -10.84 -13.73 -1.69
C ASP A 132 -9.76 -14.58 -1.01
N ALA A 133 -8.79 -15.10 -1.77
CA ALA A 133 -7.70 -15.90 -1.20
C ALA A 133 -6.80 -15.09 -0.27
N LEU A 134 -6.56 -13.81 -0.59
CA LEU A 134 -5.77 -12.91 0.26
C LEU A 134 -6.52 -12.52 1.55
N ILE A 135 -7.84 -12.34 1.50
CA ILE A 135 -8.69 -12.13 2.69
C ILE A 135 -8.67 -13.37 3.57
N ASP A 136 -8.85 -14.57 2.99
CA ASP A 136 -8.76 -15.83 3.74
C ASP A 136 -7.39 -15.99 4.42
N PHE A 137 -6.30 -15.63 3.72
CA PHE A 137 -4.96 -15.63 4.29
C PHE A 137 -4.81 -14.61 5.43
N LYS A 138 -5.28 -13.37 5.24
CA LYS A 138 -5.29 -12.33 6.28
C LYS A 138 -5.99 -12.81 7.55
N ASN A 139 -7.19 -13.37 7.40
CA ASN A 139 -8.02 -13.86 8.50
C ASN A 139 -7.34 -15.02 9.25
N LYS A 140 -6.79 -16.00 8.52
CA LYS A 140 -6.09 -17.16 9.11
C LYS A 140 -4.82 -16.77 9.86
N THR A 141 -4.13 -15.73 9.39
CA THR A 141 -2.88 -15.27 10.02
C THR A 141 -3.08 -14.23 11.12
N GLY A 142 -4.26 -13.60 11.19
CA GLY A 142 -4.49 -12.46 12.08
C GLY A 142 -3.73 -11.21 11.67
N ALA A 143 -3.40 -11.07 10.37
CA ALA A 143 -2.68 -9.90 9.89
C ALA A 143 -3.53 -8.63 9.88
N LEU A 144 -2.91 -7.50 10.23
CA LEU A 144 -3.53 -6.18 10.12
C LEU A 144 -3.73 -5.80 8.66
N ALA A 145 -2.71 -6.03 7.83
CA ALA A 145 -2.80 -5.82 6.39
C ALA A 145 -2.00 -6.85 5.59
N VAL A 146 -2.53 -7.17 4.40
CA VAL A 146 -1.88 -7.99 3.38
C VAL A 146 -1.77 -7.17 2.10
N ALA A 147 -0.62 -7.21 1.42
CA ALA A 147 -0.37 -6.47 0.19
C ALA A 147 0.20 -7.34 -0.93
N LEU A 148 0.01 -6.88 -2.16
CA LEU A 148 0.65 -7.44 -3.35
C LEU A 148 2.09 -6.93 -3.42
N ALA A 149 2.96 -7.65 -4.12
CA ALA A 149 4.28 -7.13 -4.45
C ALA A 149 4.20 -6.01 -5.48
N GLN A 150 5.16 -5.07 -5.44
CA GLN A 150 5.33 -4.10 -6.52
C GLN A 150 6.50 -4.50 -7.41
N ARG A 151 6.53 -3.98 -8.65
CA ARG A 151 7.58 -4.34 -9.61
C ARG A 151 9.01 -4.09 -9.09
N GLY A 152 9.19 -3.04 -8.29
CA GLY A 152 10.47 -2.72 -7.65
C GLY A 152 11.01 -3.82 -6.71
N ASP A 153 10.14 -4.66 -6.15
CA ASP A 153 10.56 -5.73 -5.22
C ASP A 153 11.35 -6.85 -5.89
N PHE A 154 11.28 -6.97 -7.22
CA PHE A 154 11.96 -7.99 -8.02
C PHE A 154 13.34 -7.55 -8.52
N ILE A 155 13.74 -6.30 -8.27
CA ILE A 155 15.02 -5.75 -8.69
C ILE A 155 16.15 -6.43 -7.88
N GLY A 156 17.27 -6.77 -8.55
CA GLY A 156 18.43 -7.44 -7.94
C GLY A 156 18.84 -8.75 -8.62
N GLY A 157 18.12 -9.18 -9.66
CA GLY A 157 18.46 -10.36 -10.45
C GLY A 157 18.49 -11.64 -9.62
N LYS A 158 19.46 -12.53 -9.90
CA LYS A 158 19.59 -13.83 -9.23
C LYS A 158 19.79 -13.76 -7.71
N GLN A 159 20.20 -12.61 -7.17
CA GLN A 159 20.43 -12.42 -5.74
C GLN A 159 19.20 -11.93 -4.97
N ASN A 160 18.13 -11.56 -5.67
CA ASN A 160 16.91 -11.10 -5.04
C ASN A 160 16.22 -12.26 -4.30
N ASN A 161 15.82 -12.05 -3.04
CA ASN A 161 15.22 -13.10 -2.21
C ASN A 161 13.93 -13.67 -2.80
N ILE A 162 13.07 -12.83 -3.39
CA ILE A 162 11.83 -13.26 -4.04
C ILE A 162 12.16 -14.13 -5.26
N VAL A 163 13.13 -13.72 -6.06
CA VAL A 163 13.64 -14.51 -7.20
C VAL A 163 14.22 -15.85 -6.73
N ARG A 164 14.78 -15.90 -5.53
CA ARG A 164 15.32 -17.11 -4.89
C ARG A 164 14.27 -17.94 -4.13
N GLY A 165 12.99 -17.59 -4.22
CA GLY A 165 11.88 -18.36 -3.64
C GLY A 165 11.34 -17.86 -2.31
N GLU A 166 11.62 -16.61 -1.91
CA GLU A 166 10.96 -16.00 -0.75
C GLU A 166 9.46 -15.79 -1.04
N LEU A 167 8.62 -16.54 -0.32
CA LEU A 167 7.18 -16.64 -0.56
C LEU A 167 6.34 -15.63 0.23
N LEU A 168 6.93 -14.93 1.20
CA LEU A 168 6.25 -14.03 2.13
C LEU A 168 7.25 -13.02 2.68
N LYS A 169 6.89 -11.73 2.72
CA LYS A 169 7.69 -10.70 3.40
C LYS A 169 6.93 -10.06 4.56
N ARG A 170 7.66 -9.65 5.61
CA ARG A 170 7.14 -8.95 6.81
C ARG A 170 6.94 -7.44 6.63
N LYS A 171 6.49 -7.03 5.45
CA LYS A 171 6.20 -5.62 5.05
C LYS A 171 4.88 -5.58 4.31
N ALA A 172 4.28 -4.40 4.15
CA ALA A 172 3.13 -4.19 3.28
C ALA A 172 3.21 -2.77 2.69
N MET A 173 3.01 -2.61 1.38
CA MET A 173 3.15 -1.33 0.66
C MET A 173 2.18 -1.29 -0.51
N ASN A 174 1.74 -0.08 -0.91
CA ASN A 174 0.95 0.24 -2.10
C ASN A 174 -0.49 -0.33 -2.18
N SER A 175 -0.73 -1.56 -1.74
CA SER A 175 -2.00 -2.29 -1.97
C SER A 175 -2.52 -2.94 -0.69
N PHE A 176 -3.04 -2.15 0.23
CA PHE A 176 -3.35 -2.63 1.58
C PHE A 176 -4.74 -3.25 1.66
N ILE A 177 -4.82 -4.58 1.79
CA ILE A 177 -6.05 -5.29 2.13
C ILE A 177 -6.25 -5.22 3.64
N CYS A 178 -7.30 -4.53 4.06
CA CYS A 178 -7.61 -4.17 5.43
C CYS A 178 -8.98 -4.74 5.88
N ASP A 179 -9.24 -4.69 7.18
CA ASP A 179 -10.50 -5.11 7.81
C ASP A 179 -10.94 -4.02 8.80
N THR A 180 -12.17 -3.54 8.68
CA THR A 180 -12.73 -2.49 9.54
C THR A 180 -12.89 -2.92 10.99
N ASN A 181 -12.88 -4.23 11.27
CA ASN A 181 -12.86 -4.78 12.63
C ASN A 181 -11.44 -4.83 13.24
N MET A 182 -10.40 -4.57 12.45
CA MET A 182 -9.00 -4.52 12.91
C MET A 182 -8.33 -3.21 12.48
N PRO A 183 -8.86 -2.04 12.90
CA PRO A 183 -8.38 -0.75 12.42
C PRO A 183 -6.97 -0.44 12.92
N PHE A 184 -6.21 0.28 12.10
CA PHE A 184 -4.94 0.89 12.48
C PHE A 184 -4.78 2.24 11.79
N LYS A 185 -3.81 3.04 12.25
CA LYS A 185 -3.44 4.31 11.61
C LYS A 185 -2.10 4.15 10.90
N PHE A 186 -1.95 4.85 9.79
CA PHE A 186 -0.70 5.10 9.12
C PHE A 186 0.03 6.28 9.78
N PHE A 187 1.35 6.23 9.82
CA PHE A 187 2.21 7.17 10.55
C PHE A 187 3.27 7.82 9.66
N GLY A 188 3.48 9.13 9.82
CA GLY A 188 4.50 9.88 9.11
C GLY A 188 4.10 10.28 7.70
N LYS A 189 4.21 11.58 7.40
CA LYS A 189 3.81 12.21 6.14
C LYS A 189 4.40 11.57 4.89
N ILE A 190 5.60 11.01 5.00
CA ILE A 190 6.32 10.35 3.91
C ILE A 190 6.76 8.96 4.36
N ASN A 191 6.70 7.99 3.45
CA ASN A 191 6.93 6.56 3.75
C ASN A 191 5.97 6.06 4.83
N GLU A 192 4.73 6.52 4.78
CA GLU A 192 3.69 6.17 5.74
C GLU A 192 3.52 4.66 5.85
N ASP A 193 3.69 3.94 4.75
CA ASP A 193 3.73 2.50 4.69
C ASP A 193 4.87 1.90 5.54
N VAL A 194 6.12 2.31 5.28
CA VAL A 194 7.32 1.81 5.95
C VAL A 194 7.33 2.13 7.42
N ASN A 195 6.97 3.36 7.78
CA ASN A 195 6.90 3.79 9.15
C ASN A 195 5.88 2.93 9.92
N THR A 196 4.72 2.67 9.31
CA THR A 196 3.63 1.92 9.94
C THR A 196 3.98 0.45 10.14
N TYR A 197 4.45 -0.25 9.09
CA TYR A 197 4.74 -1.68 9.24
C TYR A 197 5.98 -1.94 10.11
N THR A 198 6.93 -1.01 10.20
CA THR A 198 8.08 -1.16 11.12
C THR A 198 7.66 -0.85 12.55
N LEU A 199 6.95 0.25 12.80
CA LEU A 199 6.48 0.63 14.13
C LEU A 199 5.52 -0.42 14.71
N LEU A 200 4.42 -0.71 14.03
CA LEU A 200 3.43 -1.67 14.52
C LEU A 200 3.95 -3.11 14.47
N GLY A 201 4.78 -3.44 13.47
CA GLY A 201 5.44 -4.74 13.39
C GLY A 201 6.38 -5.01 14.56
N SER A 202 7.11 -4.00 15.03
CA SER A 202 7.97 -4.12 16.22
C SER A 202 7.16 -4.44 17.49
N ARG A 203 5.89 -4.04 17.52
CA ARG A 203 4.93 -4.31 18.60
C ARG A 203 4.21 -5.66 18.43
N GLY A 204 4.63 -6.48 17.47
CA GLY A 204 4.09 -7.82 17.24
C GLY A 204 2.97 -7.90 16.21
N ASN A 205 2.50 -6.78 15.65
CA ASN A 205 1.49 -6.82 14.60
C ASN A 205 2.03 -7.44 13.31
N LEU A 206 1.14 -8.03 12.52
CA LEU A 206 1.53 -8.71 11.30
C LEU A 206 1.13 -7.89 10.06
N PHE A 207 2.13 -7.56 9.25
CA PHE A 207 2.01 -7.00 7.91
C PHE A 207 2.67 -7.95 6.94
N PHE A 208 1.98 -8.30 5.87
CA PHE A 208 2.48 -9.25 4.90
C PHE A 208 2.40 -8.74 3.47
N GLN A 209 3.44 -9.03 2.70
CA GLN A 209 3.44 -8.84 1.26
C GLN A 209 3.59 -10.22 0.63
N ILE A 210 2.70 -10.54 -0.31
CA ILE A 210 2.63 -11.83 -1.00
C ILE A 210 3.27 -11.71 -2.38
N PRO A 211 4.49 -12.22 -2.60
CA PRO A 211 5.18 -12.07 -3.88
C PRO A 211 4.58 -12.89 -5.03
N HIS A 212 3.57 -13.72 -4.78
CA HIS A 212 2.90 -14.51 -5.81
C HIS A 212 2.02 -13.68 -6.74
N VAL A 213 1.61 -12.51 -6.26
CA VAL A 213 0.78 -11.57 -6.98
C VAL A 213 1.44 -10.21 -6.91
N SER A 214 1.47 -9.52 -8.03
CA SER A 214 2.14 -8.24 -8.15
C SER A 214 1.32 -7.22 -8.91
N LEU A 215 1.59 -5.95 -8.62
CA LEU A 215 1.07 -4.81 -9.34
C LEU A 215 2.20 -4.06 -10.06
N ASN A 216 1.82 -3.38 -11.14
CA ASN A 216 2.67 -2.42 -11.83
C ASN A 216 1.97 -1.05 -11.91
N GLN A 217 2.76 0.00 -11.76
CA GLN A 217 2.29 1.39 -11.73
C GLN A 217 2.96 2.22 -12.82
N VAL A 218 2.37 3.36 -13.16
CA VAL A 218 3.00 4.34 -14.07
C VAL A 218 4.30 4.86 -13.44
N THR A 219 5.30 5.16 -14.27
CA THR A 219 6.57 5.70 -13.79
C THR A 219 6.36 7.12 -13.24
N THR A 220 6.60 7.30 -11.93
CA THR A 220 6.29 8.50 -11.14
C THR A 220 6.85 9.82 -11.69
N GLN A 221 7.94 9.79 -12.45
CA GLN A 221 8.60 11.01 -12.97
C GLN A 221 7.84 11.74 -14.09
N GLN A 222 6.70 11.21 -14.56
CA GLN A 222 5.89 11.84 -15.62
C GLN A 222 4.55 12.41 -15.13
N SER A 223 4.28 12.35 -13.82
CA SER A 223 2.96 12.70 -13.26
C SER A 223 3.06 13.87 -12.28
N ASN A 224 2.45 15.01 -12.63
CA ASN A 224 2.37 16.19 -11.75
C ASN A 224 1.31 15.98 -10.64
N GLY A 225 1.58 16.51 -9.44
CA GLY A 225 0.64 16.52 -8.32
C GLY A 225 0.88 15.43 -7.26
N GLY A 226 0.35 15.68 -6.06
CA GLY A 226 0.36 14.72 -4.93
C GLY A 226 1.77 14.43 -4.40
N MET A 227 2.07 13.14 -4.19
CA MET A 227 3.34 12.70 -3.62
C MET A 227 4.56 13.03 -4.50
N THR A 228 4.42 13.16 -5.82
CA THR A 228 5.54 13.49 -6.72
C THR A 228 6.17 14.82 -6.34
N ASP A 229 5.36 15.84 -6.06
CA ASP A 229 5.84 17.18 -5.74
C ASP A 229 6.54 17.20 -4.37
N ILE A 230 5.99 16.51 -3.36
CA ILE A 230 6.63 16.36 -2.04
C ILE A 230 8.01 15.72 -2.17
N TYR A 231 8.15 14.68 -3.01
CA TYR A 231 9.43 14.00 -3.19
C TYR A 231 10.48 14.86 -3.91
N LEU A 232 10.05 15.71 -4.84
CA LEU A 232 10.92 16.68 -5.51
C LEU A 232 11.39 17.77 -4.53
N ASP A 233 10.50 18.29 -3.70
CA ASP A 233 10.78 19.35 -2.73
C ASP A 233 11.69 18.88 -1.59
N SER A 234 11.47 17.67 -1.07
CA SER A 234 12.10 17.17 0.17
C SER A 234 13.39 16.36 -0.06
N GLY A 235 13.57 15.85 -1.28
CA GLY A 235 14.65 14.93 -1.61
C GLY A 235 14.59 13.57 -0.88
N THR A 236 15.57 12.72 -1.14
CA THR A 236 15.56 11.31 -0.69
C THR A 236 16.01 11.10 0.76
N TYR A 237 16.73 12.07 1.34
CA TYR A 237 17.16 12.03 2.74
C TYR A 237 15.97 12.19 3.69
N VAL A 238 15.20 13.29 3.54
CA VAL A 238 14.04 13.60 4.39
C VAL A 238 13.06 12.42 4.37
N LYS A 239 12.69 11.96 3.16
CA LYS A 239 11.91 10.74 2.94
C LYS A 239 12.39 9.57 3.82
N SER A 240 13.69 9.28 3.79
CA SER A 240 14.25 8.13 4.48
C SER A 240 14.38 8.34 5.99
N PHE A 241 14.48 9.60 6.43
CA PHE A 241 14.65 9.97 7.83
C PHE A 241 13.36 9.77 8.64
N TYR A 242 12.19 9.92 8.01
CA TYR A 242 10.90 9.55 8.60
C TYR A 242 10.93 8.16 9.25
N THR A 243 11.42 7.17 8.51
CA THR A 243 11.48 5.80 9.03
C THR A 243 12.49 5.65 10.18
N ILE A 244 13.53 6.48 10.24
CA ILE A 244 14.41 6.52 11.42
C ILE A 244 13.65 7.04 12.64
N MET A 245 12.83 8.09 12.49
CA MET A 245 12.07 8.65 13.61
C MET A 245 11.10 7.61 14.22
N TYR A 246 10.43 6.83 13.37
CA TYR A 246 9.47 5.82 13.81
C TYR A 246 10.09 4.48 14.23
N ALA A 247 11.28 4.12 13.72
CA ALA A 247 11.93 2.85 14.01
C ALA A 247 13.47 2.96 14.08
N PRO A 248 14.02 3.75 15.03
CA PRO A 248 15.46 4.05 15.08
C PRO A 248 16.32 2.85 15.47
N SER A 249 15.76 1.87 16.19
CA SER A 249 16.48 0.67 16.65
C SER A 249 16.83 -0.31 15.51
N CYS A 250 16.14 -0.23 14.37
CA CYS A 250 16.35 -1.13 13.24
C CYS A 250 16.63 -0.41 11.91
N THR A 251 16.50 0.91 11.85
CA THR A 251 16.58 1.67 10.60
C THR A 251 17.79 2.58 10.55
N LYS A 252 18.45 2.63 9.39
CA LYS A 252 19.48 3.63 9.09
C LYS A 252 19.45 4.04 7.64
N ILE A 253 20.03 5.20 7.33
CA ILE A 253 20.18 5.67 5.95
C ILE A 253 21.48 5.14 5.35
N ARG A 254 21.41 4.65 4.11
CA ARG A 254 22.55 4.21 3.31
C ARG A 254 22.40 4.65 1.85
N PRO A 255 23.50 4.81 1.10
CA PRO A 255 23.44 4.92 -0.36
C PRO A 255 22.87 3.64 -0.98
N MET A 256 21.92 3.80 -1.91
CA MET A 256 21.30 2.72 -2.68
C MET A 256 21.35 3.05 -4.17
N GLY A 257 21.72 2.07 -4.99
CA GLY A 257 21.83 2.21 -6.45
C GLY A 257 23.16 1.68 -6.98
N SER A 258 23.16 1.20 -8.22
CA SER A 258 24.36 0.69 -8.89
C SER A 258 25.16 1.80 -9.56
N VAL A 259 24.47 2.71 -10.29
CA VAL A 259 25.10 3.81 -11.05
C VAL A 259 24.83 5.15 -10.38
N TYR A 260 23.57 5.56 -10.29
CA TYR A 260 23.16 6.78 -9.59
C TYR A 260 22.70 6.44 -8.18
N ARG A 261 23.56 6.67 -7.19
CA ARG A 261 23.25 6.39 -5.79
C ARG A 261 22.36 7.48 -5.21
N ARG A 262 21.31 7.06 -4.53
CA ARG A 262 20.44 7.92 -3.73
C ARG A 262 20.43 7.47 -2.28
N LEU A 263 20.15 8.37 -1.35
CA LEU A 263 19.98 8.00 0.06
C LEU A 263 18.66 7.24 0.21
N HIS A 264 18.70 6.14 0.96
CA HIS A 264 17.54 5.31 1.21
C HIS A 264 17.59 4.73 2.63
N HIS A 265 16.43 4.51 3.24
CA HIS A 265 16.36 3.75 4.48
C HIS A 265 16.78 2.29 4.25
N SER A 266 17.40 1.70 5.24
CA SER A 266 17.84 0.30 5.26
C SER A 266 17.44 -0.28 6.61
N ILE A 267 16.55 -1.27 6.57
CA ILE A 267 15.97 -1.90 7.75
C ILE A 267 16.75 -3.18 8.06
N ASN A 268 17.21 -3.32 9.30
CA ASN A 268 17.72 -4.57 9.83
C ASN A 268 16.55 -5.41 10.36
N TRP A 269 16.04 -6.32 9.53
CA TRP A 269 14.86 -7.13 9.83
C TRP A 269 14.99 -8.00 11.08
N ASN A 270 16.19 -8.42 11.46
CA ASN A 270 16.41 -9.16 12.71
C ASN A 270 16.07 -8.34 13.97
N ASN A 271 16.08 -7.02 13.85
CA ASN A 271 15.78 -6.09 14.95
C ASN A 271 14.42 -5.39 14.77
N ALA A 272 13.77 -5.57 13.61
CA ALA A 272 12.58 -4.79 13.25
C ALA A 272 11.29 -5.37 13.80
N VAL A 273 11.16 -6.71 13.79
CA VAL A 273 9.93 -7.40 14.19
C VAL A 273 10.25 -8.67 14.99
N PRO A 274 9.38 -9.09 15.93
CA PRO A 274 9.51 -10.39 16.58
C PRO A 274 9.51 -11.53 15.56
N LYS A 275 10.27 -12.59 15.85
CA LYS A 275 10.27 -13.81 15.02
C LYS A 275 9.01 -14.63 15.29
N VAL A 276 8.42 -15.14 14.23
CA VAL A 276 7.37 -16.18 14.32
C VAL A 276 8.07 -17.51 14.54
N ILE A 277 7.79 -18.16 15.67
CA ILE A 277 8.29 -19.49 15.98
C ILE A 277 7.22 -20.53 15.65
N PRO A 278 7.58 -21.74 15.20
CA PRO A 278 6.61 -22.79 14.96
C PRO A 278 5.95 -23.23 16.27
N GLU A 279 4.72 -23.73 16.20
CA GLU A 279 3.92 -24.09 17.37
C GLU A 279 4.60 -25.17 18.24
N ASN A 280 5.36 -26.08 17.62
CA ASN A 280 6.12 -27.11 18.36
C ASN A 280 7.26 -26.54 19.24
N CYS A 281 7.60 -25.26 19.10
CA CYS A 281 8.55 -24.57 19.97
C CYS A 281 7.88 -23.94 21.21
N LYS A 282 6.55 -23.99 21.30
CA LYS A 282 5.80 -23.52 22.47
C LYS A 282 6.05 -24.51 23.63
N LYS A 283 6.65 -24.02 24.71
CA LYS A 283 6.86 -24.77 25.96
C LYS A 283 5.57 -24.94 26.73
#